data_AF-A0A432SKY0-F1
#
_entry.id   AF-A0A432SKY0-F1
#
_cell.length_a   1.000
_cell.length_b   1.000
_cell.length_c   1.000
_cell.angle_alpha   90.00
_cell.angle_beta   90.00
_cell.angle_gamma   90.00
#
_symmetry.space_group_name_H-M   'P 1'
#
loop_
_entity.id
_entity.type
_entity.pdbx_description
1 polymer ?
#
loop_
_entity_poly.entity_id
_entity_poly.type
_entity_poly.pdbx_seq_one_letter_code
_entity_poly.pdbx_strand_id
1 'polypeptide(L)'
;MKNKKIIVTVVVVLAIIVLGIKGQGLLEKRKEEVANEALPNSAQISVEVTKAKQGTLKDSVSFLAEILSDKSIKLSTKLVGYVEKVMVEEAQKVKKGDLLVTIDAVELKSNIKALESTFQAQKID
;
A
#
# COMPACT_ATOMS: atom_id res chain seq x y z
N MET A 1 40.33 97.18 -26.49
CA MET A 1 40.43 95.92 -25.69
C MET A 1 39.14 95.08 -25.68
N LYS A 2 38.23 95.18 -26.68
CA LYS A 2 36.92 94.50 -26.66
C LYS A 2 36.92 93.11 -27.33
N ASN A 3 37.82 92.88 -28.29
CA ASN A 3 37.79 91.70 -29.18
C ASN A 3 38.58 90.50 -28.60
N LYS A 4 39.57 90.75 -27.74
CA LYS A 4 40.38 89.70 -27.09
C LYS A 4 39.58 88.93 -26.02
N LYS A 5 38.62 89.60 -25.35
CA LYS A 5 37.72 88.96 -24.37
C LYS A 5 36.72 88.03 -25.06
N ILE A 6 36.15 88.43 -26.20
CA ILE A 6 35.20 87.61 -26.98
C ILE A 6 35.86 86.32 -27.47
N ILE A 7 37.10 86.40 -27.97
CA ILE A 7 37.85 85.21 -28.42
C ILE A 7 38.09 84.23 -27.26
N VAL A 8 38.46 84.74 -26.08
CA VAL A 8 38.67 83.90 -24.89
C VAL A 8 37.36 83.23 -24.46
N THR A 9 36.24 83.95 -24.46
CA THR A 9 34.94 83.37 -24.12
C THR A 9 34.51 82.27 -25.09
N VAL A 10 34.74 82.45 -26.40
CA VAL A 10 34.42 81.44 -27.42
C VAL A 10 35.27 80.17 -27.25
N VAL A 11 36.56 80.32 -26.95
CA VAL A 11 37.47 79.17 -26.73
C VAL A 11 37.08 78.40 -25.47
N VAL A 12 36.67 79.08 -24.40
CA VAL A 12 36.21 78.41 -23.16
C VAL A 12 34.90 77.65 -23.39
N VAL A 13 33.95 78.23 -24.14
CA VAL A 13 32.69 77.54 -24.48
C VAL A 13 32.96 76.32 -25.38
N LEU A 14 33.86 76.44 -26.35
CA LEU A 14 34.28 75.30 -27.19
C LEU A 14 34.95 74.20 -26.36
N ALA A 15 35.80 74.55 -25.39
CA ALA A 15 36.44 73.58 -24.50
C ALA A 15 35.41 72.84 -23.62
N ILE A 16 34.39 73.53 -23.12
CA ILE A 16 33.31 72.93 -22.32
C ILE A 16 32.46 71.97 -23.17
N ILE A 17 32.17 72.33 -24.42
CA ILE A 17 31.43 71.46 -25.35
C ILE A 17 32.24 70.20 -25.66
N VAL A 18 33.56 70.32 -25.90
CA VAL A 18 34.44 69.17 -26.14
C VAL A 18 34.54 68.26 -24.91
N LEU A 19 34.58 68.83 -23.70
CA LEU A 19 34.55 68.06 -22.44
C LEU A 19 33.22 67.35 -22.23
N GLY A 20 32.09 67.98 -22.56
CA GLY A 20 30.75 67.36 -22.49
C GLY A 20 30.60 66.17 -23.44
N ILE A 21 31.07 66.31 -24.68
CA ILE A 21 31.02 65.24 -25.70
C ILE A 21 31.93 64.06 -25.31
N LYS A 22 33.16 64.33 -24.82
CA LYS A 22 34.04 63.27 -24.32
C LYS A 22 33.49 62.59 -23.07
N GLY A 23 32.80 63.34 -22.20
CA GLY A 23 32.16 62.81 -21.01
C GLY A 23 31.05 61.80 -21.32
N GLN A 24 30.19 62.08 -22.29
CA GLN A 24 29.14 61.14 -22.72
C GLN A 24 29.70 59.84 -23.31
N GLY A 25 30.69 59.94 -24.20
CA GLY A 25 31.31 58.75 -24.81
C GLY A 25 32.10 57.88 -23.83
N LEU A 26 32.57 58.43 -22.70
CA LEU A 26 33.20 57.66 -21.62
C LEU A 26 32.17 56.92 -20.75
N LEU A 27 30.97 57.49 -20.58
CA LEU A 27 29.90 56.89 -19.78
C LEU A 27 29.23 55.73 -20.53
N GLU A 28 29.03 55.86 -21.85
CA GLU A 28 28.50 54.75 -22.67
C GLU A 28 29.46 53.56 -22.73
N LYS A 29 30.77 53.81 -22.89
CA LYS A 29 31.79 52.74 -22.86
C LYS A 29 31.83 51.99 -21.53
N ARG A 30 31.69 52.69 -20.40
CA ARG A 30 31.63 52.06 -19.07
C ARG A 30 30.34 51.27 -18.87
N LYS A 31 29.23 51.70 -19.47
CA LYS A 31 27.95 50.98 -19.40
C LYS A 31 27.99 49.70 -20.23
N GLU A 32 28.67 49.72 -21.37
CA GLU A 32 28.90 48.55 -22.22
C GLU A 32 29.92 47.56 -21.62
N GLU A 33 30.96 48.06 -20.94
CA GLU A 33 31.92 47.21 -20.22
C GLU A 33 31.24 46.47 -19.05
N VAL A 34 30.38 47.15 -18.27
CA VAL A 34 29.64 46.51 -17.16
C VAL A 34 28.54 45.58 -17.67
N ALA A 35 27.96 45.83 -18.85
CA ALA A 35 26.95 44.95 -19.46
C ALA A 35 27.56 43.70 -20.12
N ASN A 36 28.80 43.79 -20.61
CA ASN A 36 29.54 42.67 -21.20
C ASN A 36 30.47 41.97 -20.21
N GLU A 37 30.55 42.44 -18.96
CA GLU A 37 31.22 41.70 -17.89
C GLU A 37 30.44 40.43 -17.58
N ALA A 38 31.16 39.30 -17.60
CA ALA A 38 30.60 38.03 -17.20
C ALA A 38 30.09 38.12 -15.77
N LEU A 39 28.84 37.71 -15.54
CA LEU A 39 28.22 37.64 -14.22
C LEU A 39 29.19 36.93 -13.25
N PRO A 40 29.31 37.39 -11.98
CA PRO A 40 30.15 36.74 -11.00
C PRO A 40 29.77 35.26 -10.91
N ASN A 41 30.76 34.39 -11.17
CA ASN A 41 30.59 32.95 -11.12
C ASN A 41 30.37 32.54 -9.66
N SER A 42 29.11 32.47 -9.25
CA SER A 42 28.75 31.95 -7.94
C SER A 42 29.11 30.47 -7.91
N ALA A 43 29.91 30.08 -6.91
CA ALA A 43 30.36 28.70 -6.77
C ALA A 43 29.15 27.76 -6.71
N GLN A 44 28.98 26.96 -7.77
CA GLN A 44 27.92 25.97 -7.85
C GLN A 44 28.31 24.78 -6.97
N ILE A 45 27.65 24.66 -5.82
CA ILE A 45 27.83 23.52 -4.92
C ILE A 45 27.04 22.36 -5.52
N SER A 46 27.75 21.39 -6.10
CA SER A 46 27.14 20.18 -6.63
C SER A 46 26.88 19.21 -5.49
N VAL A 47 25.62 18.77 -5.35
CA VAL A 47 25.20 17.78 -4.37
C VAL A 47 24.58 16.60 -5.09
N GLU A 48 24.94 15.39 -4.66
CA GLU A 48 24.36 14.18 -5.21
C GLU A 48 22.91 14.04 -4.73
N VAL A 49 21.98 13.99 -5.68
CA VAL A 49 20.56 13.79 -5.40
C VAL A 49 20.05 12.55 -6.14
N THR A 50 19.08 11.88 -5.54
CA THR A 50 18.34 10.79 -6.18
C THR A 50 16.85 11.09 -6.18
N LYS A 51 16.16 10.70 -7.25
CA LYS A 51 14.71 10.90 -7.39
C LYS A 51 13.97 9.69 -6.84
N ALA A 52 13.21 9.91 -5.77
CA ALA A 52 12.30 8.88 -5.25
C ALA A 52 11.25 8.53 -6.31
N LYS A 53 11.01 7.24 -6.51
CA LYS A 53 9.94 6.74 -7.38
C LYS A 53 8.80 6.25 -6.50
N GLN A 54 7.59 6.69 -6.79
CA GLN A 54 6.42 6.17 -6.12
C GLN A 54 6.15 4.75 -6.62
N GLY A 55 5.90 3.85 -5.68
CA GLY A 55 5.56 2.46 -5.95
C GLY A 55 4.75 1.92 -4.78
N THR A 56 4.23 0.71 -4.94
CA THR A 56 3.49 0.04 -3.87
C THR A 56 4.48 -0.70 -2.98
N LEU A 57 4.53 -0.35 -1.71
CA LEU A 57 5.25 -1.11 -0.69
C LEU A 57 4.28 -2.14 -0.09
N LYS A 58 4.67 -3.42 -0.10
CA LYS A 58 3.95 -4.48 0.60
C LYS A 58 4.69 -4.77 1.90
N ASP A 59 4.17 -4.27 3.01
CA ASP A 59 4.61 -4.67 4.34
C ASP A 59 3.90 -5.96 4.74
N SER A 60 4.69 -6.98 5.07
CA SER A 60 4.19 -8.24 5.61
C SER A 60 5.13 -8.71 6.69
N VAL A 61 4.57 -9.28 7.76
CA VAL A 61 5.32 -9.85 8.88
C VAL A 61 5.04 -11.34 8.93
N SER A 62 6.09 -12.14 9.09
CA SER A 62 5.97 -13.59 9.21
C SER A 62 5.67 -13.99 10.65
N PHE A 63 4.70 -14.89 10.83
CA PHE A 63 4.34 -15.45 12.13
C PHE A 63 4.31 -16.97 12.03
N LEU A 64 4.60 -17.64 13.14
CA LEU A 64 4.34 -19.07 13.28
C LEU A 64 2.85 -19.27 13.54
N ALA A 65 2.28 -20.29 12.90
CA ALA A 65 0.89 -20.67 13.07
C ALA A 65 0.76 -22.19 13.15
N GLU A 66 -0.23 -22.64 13.90
CA GLU A 66 -0.63 -24.05 13.98
C GLU A 66 -1.89 -24.26 13.14
N ILE A 67 -1.91 -25.34 12.36
CA ILE A 67 -3.08 -25.72 11.56
C ILE A 67 -3.88 -26.74 12.35
N LEU A 68 -5.10 -26.38 12.70
CA LEU A 68 -6.04 -27.24 13.41
C LEU A 68 -7.24 -27.58 12.53
N SER A 69 -7.91 -28.69 12.87
CA SER A 69 -9.16 -29.05 12.22
C SER A 69 -10.26 -28.07 12.64
N ASP A 70 -11.04 -27.58 11.67
CA ASP A 70 -12.23 -26.75 11.94
C ASP A 70 -13.20 -27.44 12.90
N LYS A 71 -13.35 -28.77 12.76
CA LYS A 71 -14.16 -29.58 13.67
C LYS A 71 -13.54 -30.93 13.93
N SER A 72 -13.41 -31.27 15.21
CA SER A 72 -13.04 -32.60 15.67
C SER A 72 -14.15 -33.14 16.57
N ILE A 73 -14.66 -34.34 16.25
CA ILE A 73 -15.74 -34.98 17.01
C ILE A 73 -15.27 -36.33 17.52
N LYS A 74 -15.56 -36.62 18.79
CA LYS A 74 -15.48 -37.98 19.33
C LYS A 74 -16.85 -38.62 19.17
N LEU A 75 -16.92 -39.69 18.40
CA LEU A 75 -18.16 -40.41 18.17
C LEU A 75 -18.45 -41.37 19.33
N SER A 76 -19.68 -41.35 19.82
CA SER A 76 -20.17 -42.29 20.83
C SER A 76 -21.56 -42.78 20.45
N THR A 77 -21.90 -43.98 20.90
CA THR A 77 -23.24 -44.53 20.70
C THR A 77 -24.21 -43.87 21.70
N LYS A 78 -25.43 -43.58 21.25
CA LYS A 78 -26.49 -43.05 22.14
C LYS A 78 -27.09 -44.13 23.03
N LEU A 79 -27.06 -45.37 22.55
CA LEU A 79 -27.57 -46.55 23.24
C LEU A 79 -26.41 -47.50 23.51
N VAL A 80 -26.51 -48.24 24.60
CA VAL A 80 -25.58 -49.31 24.95
C VAL A 80 -25.97 -50.56 24.16
N GLY A 81 -24.99 -51.26 23.61
CA GLY A 81 -25.20 -52.51 22.89
C GLY A 81 -23.90 -53.02 22.28
N TYR A 82 -23.95 -54.23 21.73
CA TYR A 82 -22.82 -54.85 21.06
C TYR A 82 -22.73 -54.40 19.60
N VAL A 83 -21.52 -54.13 19.12
CA VAL A 83 -21.29 -53.81 17.71
C VAL A 83 -21.48 -55.08 16.88
N GLU A 84 -22.45 -55.06 15.97
CA GLU A 84 -22.71 -56.16 15.04
C GLU A 84 -21.79 -56.07 13.82
N LYS A 85 -21.66 -54.87 13.24
CA LYS A 85 -20.82 -54.65 12.06
C LYS A 85 -20.31 -53.22 11.97
N VAL A 86 -19.06 -53.08 11.52
CA VAL A 86 -18.47 -51.80 11.09
C VAL A 86 -18.52 -51.73 9.57
N MET A 87 -19.06 -50.66 9.02
CA MET A 87 -19.31 -50.50 7.57
C MET A 87 -18.33 -49.53 6.89
N VAL A 88 -17.32 -49.06 7.62
CA VAL A 88 -16.35 -48.08 7.14
C VAL A 88 -14.93 -48.52 7.48
N GLU A 89 -13.99 -48.04 6.68
CA GLU A 89 -12.55 -48.27 6.87
C GLU A 89 -11.90 -47.07 7.56
N GLU A 90 -10.71 -47.29 8.10
CA GLU A 90 -9.91 -46.23 8.71
C GLU A 90 -9.54 -45.16 7.66
N ALA A 91 -9.55 -43.89 8.07
CA ALA A 91 -9.30 -42.73 7.20
C ALA A 91 -10.27 -42.55 6.01
N GLN A 92 -11.34 -43.34 5.93
CA GLN A 92 -12.37 -43.17 4.91
C GLN A 92 -13.10 -41.83 5.08
N LYS A 93 -13.32 -41.11 3.98
CA LYS A 93 -14.15 -39.91 3.97
C LYS A 93 -15.62 -40.31 4.01
N VAL A 94 -16.35 -39.80 5.00
CA VAL A 94 -17.78 -40.04 5.21
C VAL A 94 -18.53 -38.72 5.24
N LYS A 95 -19.84 -38.78 4.98
CA LYS A 95 -20.76 -37.65 5.00
C LYS A 95 -21.73 -37.77 6.17
N LYS A 96 -22.35 -36.64 6.52
CA LYS A 96 -23.40 -36.63 7.53
C LYS A 96 -24.57 -37.50 7.08
N GLY A 97 -24.94 -38.47 7.91
CA GLY A 97 -26.02 -39.42 7.65
C GLY A 97 -25.55 -40.79 7.19
N ASP A 98 -24.26 -40.96 6.90
CA ASP A 98 -23.72 -42.26 6.52
C ASP A 98 -23.78 -43.24 7.70
N LEU A 99 -24.15 -44.48 7.42
CA LEU A 99 -24.18 -45.55 8.41
C LEU A 99 -22.75 -46.06 8.63
N LEU A 100 -22.20 -45.78 9.81
CA LEU A 100 -20.82 -46.16 10.15
C LEU A 100 -20.76 -47.54 10.81
N VAL A 101 -21.71 -47.82 11.71
CA VAL A 101 -21.74 -49.01 12.56
C VAL A 101 -23.18 -49.44 12.79
N THR A 102 -23.44 -50.75 12.79
CA THR A 102 -24.69 -51.32 13.30
C THR A 102 -24.47 -51.94 14.67
N ILE A 103 -25.41 -51.68 15.58
CA ILE A 103 -25.44 -52.21 16.94
C ILE A 103 -26.58 -53.21 17.02
N ASP A 104 -26.37 -54.30 17.74
CA ASP A 104 -27.41 -55.27 18.01
C ASP A 104 -28.62 -54.58 18.67
N ALA A 105 -29.79 -54.81 18.08
CA ALA A 105 -31.06 -54.20 18.46
C ALA A 105 -32.14 -55.25 18.80
N VAL A 106 -31.79 -56.51 19.08
CA VAL A 106 -32.77 -57.58 19.36
C VAL A 106 -33.71 -57.20 20.52
N GLU A 107 -33.17 -56.74 21.64
CA GLU A 107 -33.97 -56.33 22.80
C GLU A 107 -34.84 -55.11 22.49
N LEU A 108 -34.28 -54.10 21.82
CA LEU A 108 -34.99 -52.88 21.39
C LEU A 108 -36.17 -53.22 20.46
N LYS A 109 -35.93 -54.06 19.45
CA LYS A 109 -36.97 -54.52 18.51
C LYS A 109 -38.07 -55.32 19.22
N SER A 110 -37.70 -56.15 20.19
CA SER A 110 -38.65 -56.95 20.96
C SER A 110 -39.57 -56.07 21.79
N ASN A 111 -39.01 -55.04 22.46
CA ASN A 111 -39.78 -54.06 23.20
C ASN A 111 -40.73 -53.26 22.29
N ILE A 112 -40.24 -52.76 21.16
CA ILE A 112 -41.08 -52.03 20.19
C ILE A 112 -42.27 -52.90 19.74
N LYS A 113 -42.02 -54.16 19.38
CA LYS A 113 -43.07 -55.10 18.96
C LYS A 113 -44.10 -55.35 20.06
N ALA A 114 -43.68 -55.46 21.32
CA ALA A 114 -44.58 -55.60 22.45
C ALA A 114 -45.48 -54.36 22.60
N LEU A 115 -44.90 -53.15 22.55
CA LEU A 115 -45.66 -51.90 22.62
C LEU A 115 -46.63 -51.74 21.46
N GLU A 116 -46.21 -52.07 20.23
CA GLU A 116 -47.09 -52.03 19.05
C GLU A 116 -48.28 -52.97 19.21
N SER A 117 -48.06 -54.18 19.74
CA SER A 117 -49.14 -55.14 19.99
C SER A 117 -50.15 -54.61 21.00
N THR A 118 -49.68 -53.97 22.08
CA THR A 118 -50.55 -53.30 23.07
C THR A 118 -51.31 -52.13 22.46
N PHE A 119 -50.66 -51.31 21.64
CA PHE A 119 -51.29 -50.17 20.98
C PHE A 119 -52.40 -50.61 20.01
N GLN A 120 -52.20 -51.71 19.28
CA GLN A 120 -53.24 -52.23 18.39
C GLN A 120 -54.43 -52.80 19.17
N ALA A 121 -54.21 -53.48 20.30
CA ALA A 121 -55.31 -53.95 21.15
C ALA A 121 -56.17 -52.77 21.65
N GLN A 122 -55.53 -51.68 22.10
CA GLN A 122 -56.22 -50.46 22.56
C GLN A 122 -56.97 -49.69 21.47
N LYS A 123 -56.63 -49.90 20.19
CA LYS A 123 -57.32 -49.27 19.06
C LYS A 123 -58.58 -50.02 18.64
N ILE A 124 -58.66 -51.29 18.99
CA ILE A 124 -59.77 -52.17 18.62
C ILE A 124 -60.89 -52.06 19.66
N ASP A 125 -60.55 -51.73 20.90
CA ASP A 125 -61.49 -51.31 21.96
C ASP A 125 -61.97 -49.85 21.76
#